data_AF-A0A7K8NBG0-F1
#
_entry.id   AF-A0A7K8NBG0-F1
#
_cell.length_a   1.000
_cell.length_b   1.000
_cell.length_c   1.000
_cell.angle_alpha   90.00
_cell.angle_beta   90.00
_cell.angle_gamma   90.00
#
_symmetry.space_group_name_H-M   'P 1'
#
loop_
_entity.id
_entity.type
_entity.pdbx_description
1 polymer ?
#
loop_
_entity_poly.entity_id
_entity_poly.type
_entity_poly.pdbx_seq_one_letter_code
_entity_poly.pdbx_strand_id
1 'polypeptide(L)'
;MDRVYEKALPEERLFGILPNCGHAYCLGCIRTWRRSQDFQTAVIKACPECRVTSGYYIPHKYWVSEADEKEKLIQSFKARMGKRRCKFFVRSRGRCPFKSDCIYLHEFPAGRTSRHRQRR
;
A
#
# COMPACT_ATOMS: atom_id res chain seq x y z
N MET A 1 21.35 -7.88 8.75
CA MET A 1 20.12 -8.03 7.94
C MET A 1 19.38 -9.28 8.38
N ASP A 2 18.06 -9.20 8.60
CA ASP A 2 17.22 -10.33 9.03
C ASP A 2 16.88 -11.22 7.82
N ARG A 3 17.14 -12.53 7.92
CA ARG A 3 16.84 -13.49 6.84
C ARG A 3 15.37 -13.89 6.90
N VAL A 4 14.56 -13.26 6.05
CA VAL A 4 13.09 -13.42 6.00
C VAL A 4 12.64 -14.89 5.88
N TYR A 5 13.39 -15.73 5.17
CA TYR A 5 13.08 -17.14 4.98
C TYR A 5 13.25 -18.01 6.23
N GLU A 6 14.04 -17.55 7.21
CA GLU A 6 14.35 -18.29 8.44
C GLU A 6 13.33 -18.01 9.56
N LYS A 7 12.35 -17.13 9.34
CA LYS A 7 11.35 -16.80 10.36
C LYS A 7 10.45 -18.00 10.67
N ALA A 8 10.10 -18.15 11.96
CA ALA A 8 9.33 -19.28 12.47
C ALA A 8 7.94 -19.39 11.85
N LEU A 9 7.26 -18.26 11.62
CA LEU A 9 5.92 -18.23 11.04
C LEU A 9 5.98 -18.07 9.52
N PRO A 10 5.29 -18.92 8.73
CA PRO A 10 5.20 -18.79 7.28
C PRO A 10 4.66 -17.43 6.81
N GLU A 11 3.78 -16.82 7.61
CA GLU A 11 3.16 -15.52 7.36
C GLU A 11 4.16 -14.35 7.49
N GLU A 12 5.24 -14.56 8.24
CA GLU A 12 6.32 -13.59 8.41
C GLU A 12 7.42 -13.73 7.35
N ARG A 13 7.40 -14.83 6.56
CA ARG A 13 8.29 -15.07 5.42
C ARG A 13 7.85 -14.30 4.17
N LEU A 14 7.28 -13.12 4.35
CA LEU A 14 6.82 -12.25 3.29
C LEU A 14 7.67 -10.98 3.26
N PHE A 15 7.92 -10.50 2.05
CA PHE A 15 8.55 -9.23 1.80
C PHE A 15 7.49 -8.16 1.58
N GLY A 16 7.70 -6.99 2.19
CA GLY A 16 6.98 -5.76 1.87
C GLY A 16 7.74 -5.00 0.80
N ILE A 17 7.27 -5.10 -0.44
CA ILE A 17 7.85 -4.43 -1.60
C ILE A 17 7.28 -3.02 -1.69
N LEU A 18 8.15 -2.01 -1.80
CA LEU A 18 7.73 -0.63 -2.02
C LEU A 18 7.57 -0.35 -3.52
N PRO A 19 6.43 0.23 -3.96
CA PRO A 19 6.22 0.55 -5.37
C PRO A 19 7.23 1.56 -5.92
N ASN A 20 7.62 2.56 -5.12
CA ASN A 20 8.34 3.74 -5.60
C ASN A 20 9.86 3.65 -5.48
N CYS A 21 10.42 2.54 -4.97
CA CYS A 21 11.86 2.34 -4.87
C CYS A 21 12.24 0.86 -4.95
N GLY A 22 13.48 0.53 -5.28
CA GLY A 22 13.96 -0.86 -5.40
C GLY A 22 14.17 -1.59 -4.06
N HIS A 23 13.79 -1.00 -2.94
CA HIS A 23 14.01 -1.57 -1.62
C HIS A 23 12.87 -2.50 -1.21
N ALA A 24 13.22 -3.63 -0.63
CA ALA A 24 12.29 -4.59 -0.05
C ALA A 24 12.72 -4.91 1.38
N TYR A 25 11.71 -5.03 2.26
CA TYR A 25 11.93 -5.31 3.68
C TYR A 25 11.11 -6.52 4.09
N CYS A 26 11.45 -7.13 5.23
CA CYS A 26 10.56 -8.11 5.83
C CYS A 26 9.21 -7.45 6.16
N LEU A 27 8.11 -8.19 6.05
CA LEU A 27 6.76 -7.66 6.30
C LEU A 27 6.62 -7.08 7.72
N GLY A 28 7.23 -7.73 8.72
CA GLY A 28 7.27 -7.23 10.10
C GLY A 28 8.07 -5.93 10.25
N CYS A 29 9.17 -5.80 9.50
CA CYS A 29 10.08 -4.66 9.52
C CYS A 29 9.36 -3.41 9.00
N ILE A 30 8.75 -3.50 7.80
CA ILE A 30 8.03 -2.37 7.21
C ILE A 30 6.76 -2.02 8.01
N ARG A 31 6.12 -3.01 8.64
CA ARG A 31 4.98 -2.77 9.54
C ARG A 31 5.40 -2.00 10.78
N THR A 32 6.54 -2.35 11.37
CA THR A 32 7.10 -1.66 12.54
C THR A 32 7.50 -0.24 12.17
N TRP A 33 8.21 -0.06 11.05
CA TRP A 33 8.54 1.26 10.50
C TRP A 33 7.30 2.13 10.34
N ARG A 34 6.24 1.61 9.70
CA ARG A 34 4.99 2.35 9.49
C ARG A 34 4.16 2.62 10.75
N ARG A 35 4.47 1.95 11.86
CA ARG A 35 3.81 2.12 13.16
C ARG A 35 4.58 3.02 14.11
N SER A 36 5.87 3.22 13.90
CA SER A 36 6.66 4.15 14.72
C SER A 36 6.01 5.52 14.69
N GLN A 37 5.82 6.13 15.87
CA GLN A 37 5.28 7.48 16.02
C GLN A 37 6.40 8.51 16.24
N ASP A 38 7.65 8.04 16.31
CA ASP A 38 8.84 8.84 16.60
C ASP A 38 9.19 9.82 15.48
N PHE A 39 8.65 9.59 14.28
CA PHE A 39 8.93 10.39 13.10
C PHE A 39 7.68 11.08 12.56
N GLN A 40 7.88 12.14 11.78
CA GLN A 40 6.78 12.78 11.06
C GLN A 40 6.13 11.80 10.08
N THR A 41 4.81 11.92 9.85
CA THR A 41 4.05 10.99 8.99
C THR A 41 4.61 10.86 7.57
N ALA A 42 5.28 11.91 7.05
CA ALA A 42 5.95 11.88 5.76
C ALA A 42 7.13 10.91 5.72
N VAL A 43 7.89 10.81 6.82
CA VAL A 43 9.05 9.92 6.98
C VAL A 43 8.60 8.47 7.17
N ILE A 44 7.58 8.26 7.99
CA ILE A 44 6.99 6.93 8.25
C ILE A 44 6.40 6.32 6.97
N LYS A 45 5.87 7.16 6.07
CA LYS A 45 5.36 6.75 4.75
C LYS A 45 6.46 6.64 3.70
N ALA A 46 7.71 6.92 4.03
CA ALA A 46 8.81 6.83 3.10
C ALA A 46 9.61 5.53 3.27
N CYS A 47 10.41 5.20 2.27
CA CYS A 47 11.41 4.16 2.36
C CYS A 47 12.44 4.50 3.47
N PRO A 48 12.78 3.56 4.38
CA PRO A 48 13.82 3.76 5.40
C PRO A 48 15.17 4.20 4.82
N GLU A 49 15.56 3.64 3.67
CA GLU A 49 16.87 3.90 3.04
C GLU A 49 16.85 5.14 2.15
N CYS A 50 16.04 5.15 1.09
CA CYS A 50 16.07 6.22 0.10
C CYS A 50 15.09 7.38 0.35
N ARG A 51 14.28 7.31 1.42
CA ARG A 51 13.27 8.33 1.78
C ARG A 51 12.26 8.67 0.68
N VAL A 52 12.16 7.87 -0.37
CA VAL A 52 11.10 7.99 -1.37
C VAL A 52 9.76 7.69 -0.73
N THR A 53 8.82 8.63 -0.82
CA THR A 53 7.48 8.50 -0.27
C THR A 53 6.70 7.41 -0.99
N SER A 54 6.06 6.53 -0.22
CA SER A 54 5.27 5.42 -0.74
C SER A 54 4.01 5.24 0.11
N GLY A 55 2.84 5.48 -0.47
CA GLY A 55 1.57 5.40 0.27
C GLY A 55 1.24 4.01 0.83
N TYR A 56 1.74 2.94 0.21
CA TYR A 56 1.43 1.54 0.55
C TYR A 56 2.62 0.63 0.26
N TYR A 57 2.58 -0.61 0.76
CA TYR A 57 3.53 -1.66 0.42
C TYR A 57 2.78 -2.90 -0.08
N ILE A 58 3.45 -3.72 -0.87
CA ILE A 58 2.88 -4.94 -1.46
C ILE A 58 3.48 -6.15 -0.72
N PRO A 59 2.68 -6.94 0.01
CA PRO A 59 3.15 -8.19 0.57
C PRO A 59 3.35 -9.22 -0.55
N HIS A 60 4.56 -9.76 -0.66
CA HIS A 60 4.94 -10.75 -1.68
C HIS A 60 5.86 -11.81 -1.09
N LYS A 61 5.82 -13.03 -1.64
CA LYS A 61 6.62 -14.16 -1.11
C LYS A 61 8.10 -14.06 -1.47
N TYR A 62 8.40 -13.46 -2.61
CA TYR A 62 9.74 -13.34 -3.14
C TYR A 62 10.17 -11.88 -3.22
N TRP A 63 11.47 -11.65 -3.08
CA TRP A 63 12.10 -10.39 -3.42
C TRP A 63 11.99 -10.16 -4.92
N VAL A 64 11.61 -8.95 -5.33
CA VAL A 64 11.56 -8.56 -6.75
C VAL A 64 12.55 -7.42 -6.96
N SER A 65 13.66 -7.70 -7.66
CA SER A 65 14.65 -6.69 -8.06
C SER A 65 14.36 -6.10 -9.44
N GLU A 66 13.79 -6.91 -10.33
CA GLU A 66 13.55 -6.54 -11.73
C GLU A 66 12.45 -5.49 -11.84
N ALA A 67 12.73 -4.42 -12.59
CA ALA A 67 11.79 -3.31 -12.77
C ALA A 67 10.48 -3.73 -13.45
N ASP A 68 10.56 -4.59 -14.47
CA ASP A 68 9.39 -5.09 -15.22
C ASP A 68 8.49 -5.99 -14.36
N GLU A 69 9.08 -6.96 -13.65
CA GLU A 69 8.33 -7.85 -12.75
C GLU A 69 7.68 -7.03 -11.62
N LYS A 70 8.40 -6.03 -11.11
CA LYS A 70 7.89 -5.14 -10.08
C LYS A 70 6.73 -4.29 -10.59
N GLU A 71 6.83 -3.73 -11.79
CA GLU A 71 5.74 -2.98 -12.42
C GLU A 71 4.48 -3.85 -12.56
N LYS A 72 4.62 -5.07 -13.09
CA LYS A 72 3.53 -6.05 -13.19
C LYS A 72 2.92 -6.38 -11.83
N LEU A 73 3.75 -6.53 -10.80
CA LEU A 73 3.28 -6.75 -9.43
C LEU A 73 2.51 -5.55 -8.89
N ILE A 74 2.98 -4.32 -9.14
CA ILE A 74 2.28 -3.08 -8.74
C ILE A 74 0.93 -2.98 -9.44
N GLN A 75 0.88 -3.21 -10.76
CA GLN A 75 -0.34 -3.11 -11.56
C GLN A 75 -1.37 -4.16 -11.13
N SER A 76 -0.97 -5.43 -11.01
CA SER A 76 -1.85 -6.51 -10.56
C SER A 76 -2.36 -6.28 -9.12
N PHE A 77 -1.51 -5.76 -8.24
CA PHE A 77 -1.89 -5.39 -6.88
C PHE A 77 -2.91 -4.25 -6.88
N LYS A 78 -2.65 -3.16 -7.61
CA LYS A 78 -3.60 -2.04 -7.76
C LYS A 78 -4.93 -2.51 -8.34
N ALA A 79 -4.93 -3.35 -9.38
CA ALA A 79 -6.15 -3.88 -9.99
C ALA A 79 -6.96 -4.73 -9.00
N ARG A 80 -6.30 -5.57 -8.20
CA ARG A 80 -6.95 -6.39 -7.17
C ARG A 80 -7.52 -5.54 -6.04
N MET A 81 -6.81 -4.50 -5.62
CA MET A 81 -7.22 -3.60 -4.53
C MET A 81 -8.32 -2.63 -4.98
N GLY A 82 -8.27 -2.18 -6.23
CA GLY A 82 -9.29 -1.37 -6.89
C GLY A 82 -10.62 -2.09 -7.12
N LYS A 83 -10.70 -3.41 -6.88
CA LYS A 83 -11.97 -4.15 -6.80
C LYS A 83 -12.56 -4.16 -5.39
N ARG A 84 -11.74 -3.91 -4.36
CA ARG A 84 -12.19 -3.88 -2.97
C ARG A 84 -12.64 -2.47 -2.60
N ARG A 85 -13.86 -2.36 -2.09
CA ARG A 85 -14.41 -1.08 -1.60
C ARG A 85 -13.54 -0.50 -0.50
N CYS A 86 -13.23 0.78 -0.63
CA CYS A 86 -12.46 1.52 0.37
C CYS A 86 -13.28 1.66 1.66
N LYS A 87 -12.85 0.97 2.72
CA LYS A 87 -13.49 1.01 4.04
C LYS A 87 -13.63 2.44 4.57
N PHE A 88 -12.62 3.28 4.36
CA PHE A 88 -12.64 4.68 4.78
C PHE A 88 -13.66 5.49 3.99
N PHE A 89 -13.71 5.33 2.66
CA PHE A 89 -14.66 6.03 1.80
C PHE A 89 -16.11 5.70 2.15
N VAL A 90 -16.42 4.41 2.34
CA VAL A 90 -17.76 3.94 2.72
C VAL A 90 -18.14 4.45 4.12
N ARG A 91 -17.23 4.35 5.11
CA ARG A 91 -17.49 4.78 6.50
C ARG A 91 -17.66 6.29 6.65
N SER A 92 -16.91 7.08 5.87
CA SER A 92 -16.87 8.55 5.98
C SER A 92 -17.82 9.28 5.03
N ARG A 93 -18.74 8.55 4.36
CA ARG A 93 -19.68 9.09 3.35
C ARG A 93 -18.97 9.83 2.21
N GLY A 94 -17.89 9.25 1.67
CA GLY A 94 -17.19 9.79 0.50
C GLY A 94 -15.89 10.55 0.78
N ARG A 95 -15.37 10.52 2.02
CA ARG A 95 -14.13 11.21 2.39
C ARG A 95 -13.01 10.23 2.73
N CYS A 96 -12.25 9.82 1.71
CA CYS A 96 -11.05 9.03 1.94
C CYS A 96 -9.88 9.92 2.40
N PRO A 97 -9.22 9.64 3.54
CA PRO A 97 -8.06 10.41 4.00
C PRO A 97 -6.86 10.28 3.05
N PHE A 98 -6.84 9.24 2.21
CA PHE A 98 -5.81 9.00 1.21
C PHE A 98 -6.08 9.65 -0.15
N LYS A 99 -7.29 10.21 -0.38
CA LYS A 99 -7.68 10.90 -1.62
C LYS A 99 -7.19 10.15 -2.89
N SER A 100 -6.29 10.76 -3.66
CA SER A 100 -5.74 10.23 -4.92
C SER A 100 -4.71 9.10 -4.73
N ASP A 101 -4.12 8.98 -3.53
CA ASP A 101 -3.18 7.91 -3.18
C ASP A 101 -3.91 6.62 -2.74
N CYS A 102 -5.24 6.60 -2.75
CA CYS A 102 -5.99 5.41 -2.36
C CYS A 102 -5.97 4.35 -3.46
N ILE A 103 -5.50 3.15 -3.11
CA ILE A 103 -5.48 1.97 -3.99
C ILE A 103 -6.81 1.21 -4.04
N TYR A 104 -7.83 1.66 -3.30
CA TYR A 104 -9.11 0.96 -3.14
C TYR A 104 -10.23 1.64 -3.91
N LEU A 105 -11.30 0.90 -4.21
CA LEU A 105 -12.45 1.41 -4.95
C LEU A 105 -13.21 2.47 -4.14
N HIS A 106 -13.35 3.66 -4.70
CA HIS A 106 -14.19 4.76 -4.18
C HIS A 106 -15.57 4.75 -4.84
N GLU A 107 -16.32 3.67 -4.64
CA GLU A 107 -17.69 3.56 -5.11
C GLU A 107 -18.66 3.61 -3.94
N PHE A 108 -19.77 4.34 -4.10
CA PHE A 108 -20.86 4.33 -3.15
C PHE A 108 -21.73 3.08 -3.37
N PRO A 109 -22.25 2.44 -2.29
CA PRO A 109 -23.23 1.39 -2.46
C PRO A 109 -24.40 1.90 -3.30
N ALA A 110 -24.72 1.16 -4.37
CA ALA A 110 -25.81 1.48 -5.30
C ALA A 110 -27.09 1.74 -4.50
N GLY A 111 -27.56 2.99 -4.53
CA GLY A 111 -28.62 3.52 -3.66
C GLY A 111 -28.30 4.89 -3.04
N ARG A 112 -27.03 5.32 -3.03
CA ARG A 112 -26.65 6.72 -2.82
C ARG A 112 -25.80 7.21 -3.98
N THR A 113 -26.47 7.68 -5.03
CA THR A 113 -25.83 8.46 -6.09
C THR A 113 -25.16 9.67 -5.44
N SER A 114 -23.83 9.70 -5.48
CA SER A 114 -23.13 10.98 -5.34
C SER A 114 -23.63 11.83 -6.49
N ARG A 115 -24.36 12.90 -6.19
CA ARG A 115 -24.63 14.00 -7.12
C ARG A 115 -23.28 14.61 -7.53
N HIS A 116 -22.53 13.92 -8.38
CA HIS A 116 -21.47 14.54 -9.14
C HIS A 116 -22.16 15.38 -10.21
N ARG A 117 -22.39 16.63 -9.80
CA ARG A 117 -22.65 17.77 -10.66
C ARG A 117 -21.71 17.68 -11.85
N GLN A 118 -22.24 17.29 -13.01
CA GLN A 118 -21.62 17.52 -14.30
C GLN A 118 -21.26 19.01 -14.35
N ARG A 119 -19.96 19.31 -14.26
CA ARG A 119 -19.48 20.64 -14.65
C ARG A 119 -19.42 20.62 -16.16
N ARG A 120 -20.31 21.42 -16.75
CA ARG A 120 -20.23 21.95 -18.12
C ARG A 120 -18.81 22.40 -18.46
#